data_AF-A0A518CG12-F1
#
_entry.id   AF-A0A518CG12-F1
#
_cell.length_a   1.000
_cell.length_b   1.000
_cell.length_c   1.000
_cell.angle_alpha   90.00
_cell.angle_beta   90.00
_cell.angle_gamma   90.00
#
_symmetry.space_group_name_H-M   'P 1'
#
loop_
_entity.id
_entity.type
_entity.pdbx_description
1 polymer ?
#
loop_
_entity_poly.entity_id
_entity_poly.type
_entity_poly.pdbx_seq_one_letter_code
_entity_poly.pdbx_strand_id
1 'polypeptide(L)'
;MRNAILVPAVIFSLIGAGSLAAEKGTITCGAPYMGTDNGAVIVATITRVLDKKATNGHPPQLQLQVEEVLRGELKPNRYLAIWSPPPHDIDYGDVVTNPRYIQWRATPLAAPKVDTKWILWGEMSPANRQPNSVPVFRTNPFHCYAYSAERRAWSIEQIRAGQQRQRDYAKQKEMEKRHWESALASWQANFTEKKIGELSQQADVIVVAKEAGYSSSPKKQTRFTFRVSQVLKGNLRQPFERDKTWIYVSTEGTLTQLLQRQGHQLPDYEWILFLTHTGLVPSRATGSPDHYQMLDNNSGIFAVDPSHVEAISKILGK
;
A
#
# COMPACT_ATOMS: atom_id res chain seq x y z
N MET A 1 10.72 -19.89 44.96
CA MET A 1 11.39 -20.43 43.76
C MET A 1 10.95 -19.57 42.58
N ARG A 2 11.84 -18.72 42.06
CA ARG A 2 11.56 -17.76 40.98
C ARG A 2 12.06 -18.36 39.66
N ASN A 3 11.16 -18.66 38.74
CA ASN A 3 11.51 -19.10 37.39
C ASN A 3 11.88 -17.88 36.54
N ALA A 4 13.15 -17.81 36.14
CA ALA A 4 13.63 -16.85 35.15
C ALA A 4 13.36 -17.39 33.75
N ILE A 5 12.61 -16.63 32.94
CA ILE A 5 12.38 -16.91 31.53
C ILE A 5 13.52 -16.23 30.75
N LEU A 6 14.38 -17.05 30.13
CA LEU A 6 15.42 -16.62 29.19
C LEU A 6 14.77 -16.20 27.86
N VAL A 7 14.95 -14.94 27.47
CA VAL A 7 14.64 -14.43 26.13
C VAL A 7 15.93 -14.50 25.29
N PRO A 8 15.93 -15.10 24.09
CA PRO A 8 17.13 -15.17 23.27
C PRO A 8 17.46 -13.80 22.66
N ALA A 9 18.73 -13.42 22.77
CA ALA A 9 19.30 -12.24 22.16
C ALA A 9 19.34 -12.37 20.63
N VAL A 10 18.70 -11.44 19.93
CA VAL A 10 18.81 -11.29 18.47
C VAL A 10 20.13 -10.58 18.18
N ILE A 11 21.10 -11.32 17.64
CA ILE A 11 22.36 -10.78 17.14
C ILE A 11 22.07 -10.09 15.80
N PHE A 12 22.09 -8.76 15.80
CA PHE A 12 22.19 -7.97 14.57
C PHE A 12 23.64 -8.03 14.07
N SER A 13 23.89 -8.79 13.01
CA SER A 13 25.16 -8.73 12.28
C SER A 13 25.27 -7.37 11.58
N LEU A 14 26.21 -6.55 12.05
CA LEU A 14 26.69 -5.38 11.32
C LEU A 14 27.25 -5.84 9.96
N ILE A 15 26.61 -5.41 8.87
CA ILE A 15 27.21 -5.45 7.54
C ILE A 15 28.24 -4.32 7.52
N GLY A 16 29.52 -4.71 7.48
CA GLY A 16 30.63 -3.79 7.40
C GLY A 16 30.56 -2.92 6.14
N ALA A 17 30.56 -1.61 6.34
CA ALA A 17 30.78 -0.62 5.30
C ALA A 17 32.25 -0.69 4.86
N GLY A 18 32.55 -1.56 3.90
CA GLY A 18 33.79 -1.53 3.15
C GLY A 18 33.77 -0.32 2.20
N SER A 19 34.44 0.75 2.61
CA SER A 19 34.71 1.92 1.77
C SER A 19 35.66 1.51 0.65
N LEU A 20 35.14 1.30 -0.56
CA LEU A 20 35.93 1.24 -1.78
C LEU A 20 36.11 2.66 -2.31
N ALA A 21 37.37 3.09 -2.38
CA ALA A 21 37.78 4.35 -2.97
C ALA A 21 37.23 4.48 -4.40
N ALA A 22 36.50 5.57 -4.66
CA ALA A 22 35.93 5.86 -5.96
C ALA A 22 37.04 6.27 -6.95
N GLU A 23 37.34 5.41 -7.91
CA GLU A 23 38.04 5.81 -9.13
C GLU A 23 37.20 6.84 -9.90
N LYS A 24 37.84 7.94 -10.30
CA LYS A 24 37.22 9.02 -11.06
C LYS A 24 36.65 8.48 -12.38
N GLY A 25 35.32 8.46 -12.49
CA GLY A 25 34.59 8.29 -13.76
C GLY A 25 33.66 7.09 -13.86
N THR A 26 33.55 6.24 -12.84
CA THR A 26 32.55 5.17 -12.82
C THR A 26 31.18 5.70 -12.43
N ILE A 27 30.20 5.57 -13.34
CA ILE A 27 28.78 5.72 -13.03
C ILE A 27 28.46 4.69 -11.94
N THR A 28 28.26 5.13 -10.70
CA THR A 28 27.82 4.28 -9.60
C THR A 28 26.35 3.95 -9.84
N CYS A 29 26.11 2.73 -10.31
CA CYS A 29 24.77 2.20 -10.46
C CYS A 29 24.14 2.06 -9.07
N GLY A 30 22.90 2.52 -8.91
CA GLY A 30 22.19 2.51 -7.61
C GLY A 30 21.95 1.10 -7.07
N ALA A 31 21.61 1.02 -5.79
CA ALA A 31 21.17 -0.23 -5.18
C ALA A 31 19.91 -0.75 -5.90
N PRO A 32 19.80 -2.07 -6.19
CA PRO A 32 18.73 -2.66 -7.00
C PRO A 32 17.32 -2.59 -6.39
N TYR A 33 17.14 -1.85 -5.29
CA TYR A 33 15.95 -1.86 -4.44
C TYR A 33 14.66 -1.38 -5.12
N MET A 34 14.75 -0.71 -6.28
CA MET A 34 13.56 -0.25 -7.03
C MET A 34 13.31 -1.00 -8.35
N GLY A 35 14.21 -1.90 -8.78
CA GLY A 35 14.08 -2.62 -10.05
C GLY A 35 13.57 -4.06 -9.91
N THR A 36 13.55 -4.63 -8.70
CA THR A 36 13.32 -6.07 -8.52
C THR A 36 11.86 -6.49 -8.63
N ASP A 37 10.90 -5.59 -8.47
CA ASP A 37 9.57 -6.09 -8.08
C ASP A 37 8.57 -6.25 -9.24
N ASN A 38 8.63 -5.48 -10.33
CA ASN A 38 7.67 -5.61 -11.44
C ASN A 38 8.22 -5.38 -12.87
N GLY A 39 9.55 -5.38 -13.06
CA GLY A 39 10.18 -5.05 -14.34
C GLY A 39 10.77 -6.23 -15.13
N ALA A 40 11.07 -6.02 -16.41
CA ALA A 40 11.94 -6.89 -17.19
C ALA A 40 13.44 -6.56 -16.93
N VAL A 41 14.29 -7.58 -17.04
CA VAL A 41 15.76 -7.44 -16.96
C VAL A 41 16.34 -8.01 -18.24
N ILE A 42 17.08 -7.19 -18.98
CA ILE A 42 17.57 -7.51 -20.31
C ILE A 42 19.07 -7.25 -20.43
N VAL A 43 19.74 -7.98 -21.31
CA VAL A 43 21.06 -7.64 -21.82
C VAL A 43 20.88 -7.03 -23.20
N ALA A 44 21.34 -5.79 -23.38
CA ALA A 44 21.15 -5.06 -24.62
C ALA A 44 22.33 -4.15 -24.97
N THR A 45 22.52 -3.94 -26.26
CA THR A 45 23.46 -2.96 -26.80
C THR A 45 22.71 -1.69 -27.24
N ILE A 46 23.23 -0.51 -26.87
CA ILE A 46 22.69 0.77 -27.34
C ILE A 46 23.12 0.96 -28.79
N THR A 47 22.19 0.84 -29.74
CA THR A 47 22.50 0.96 -31.18
C THR A 47 22.30 2.38 -31.70
N ARG A 48 21.46 3.18 -31.04
CA ARG A 48 21.23 4.58 -31.43
C ARG A 48 20.70 5.41 -30.26
N VAL A 49 21.07 6.68 -30.23
CA VAL A 49 20.40 7.75 -29.45
C VAL A 49 19.66 8.64 -30.44
N LEU A 50 18.34 8.77 -30.28
CA LEU A 50 17.48 9.49 -31.21
C LEU A 50 17.48 11.00 -30.93
N ASP A 51 17.53 11.39 -29.65
CA ASP A 51 17.45 12.80 -29.21
C ASP A 51 18.78 13.27 -28.61
N LYS A 52 19.45 14.24 -29.27
CA LYS A 52 20.77 14.74 -28.84
C LYS A 52 20.71 15.88 -27.79
N LYS A 53 19.53 16.47 -27.55
CA LYS A 53 19.31 17.57 -26.60
C LYS A 53 18.36 17.15 -25.49
N ALA A 54 18.64 16.00 -24.89
CA ALA A 54 17.79 15.43 -23.86
C ALA A 54 17.91 16.15 -22.52
N THR A 55 16.79 16.20 -21.81
CA THR A 55 16.67 16.80 -20.47
C THR A 55 15.90 15.83 -19.58
N ASN A 56 15.83 16.06 -18.27
CA ASN A 56 14.99 15.22 -17.40
C ASN A 56 13.51 15.27 -17.82
N GLY A 57 13.02 16.41 -18.33
CA GLY A 57 11.66 16.56 -18.84
C GLY A 57 11.39 15.98 -20.21
N HIS A 58 12.45 15.78 -21.00
CA HIS A 58 12.42 15.19 -22.33
C HIS A 58 13.58 14.20 -22.42
N PRO A 59 13.45 13.03 -21.75
CA PRO A 59 14.54 12.07 -21.62
C PRO A 59 14.98 11.52 -22.98
N PRO A 60 16.25 11.08 -23.12
CA PRO A 60 16.74 10.52 -24.37
C PRO A 60 15.93 9.29 -24.79
N GLN A 61 15.51 9.26 -26.04
CA GLN A 61 15.02 8.04 -26.67
C GLN A 61 16.18 7.25 -27.28
N LEU A 62 16.15 5.93 -27.09
CA LEU A 62 17.20 5.01 -27.47
C LEU A 62 16.64 3.92 -28.38
N GLN A 63 17.50 3.38 -29.24
CA GLN A 63 17.27 2.09 -29.88
C GLN A 63 18.15 1.03 -29.23
N LEU A 64 17.53 0.01 -28.66
CA LEU A 64 18.19 -1.11 -28.04
C LEU A 64 18.20 -2.29 -29.00
N GLN A 65 19.32 -2.99 -29.08
CA GLN A 65 19.37 -4.37 -29.57
C GLN A 65 19.39 -5.28 -28.36
N VAL A 66 18.27 -5.93 -28.06
CA VAL A 66 18.17 -6.91 -26.98
C VAL A 66 18.73 -8.23 -27.45
N GLU A 67 19.72 -8.71 -26.73
CA GLU A 67 20.44 -9.96 -27.02
C GLU A 67 19.96 -11.09 -26.12
N GLU A 68 19.62 -10.76 -24.87
CA GLU A 68 19.20 -11.72 -23.87
C GLU A 68 18.14 -11.11 -22.94
N VAL A 69 17.23 -11.93 -22.45
CA VAL A 69 16.22 -11.55 -21.46
C VAL A 69 16.43 -12.42 -20.22
N LEU A 70 16.90 -11.79 -19.14
CA LEU A 70 17.16 -12.44 -17.85
C LEU A 70 15.86 -12.59 -17.03
N ARG A 71 14.89 -11.69 -17.23
CA ARG A 71 13.56 -11.71 -16.60
C ARG A 71 12.54 -10.93 -17.45
N GLY A 72 11.28 -11.37 -17.42
CA GLY A 72 10.16 -10.71 -18.09
C GLY A 72 9.80 -11.38 -19.41
N GLU A 73 8.82 -10.81 -20.12
CA GLU A 73 8.24 -11.41 -21.32
C GLU A 73 8.82 -10.87 -22.64
N LEU A 74 9.83 -10.01 -22.55
CA LEU A 74 10.54 -9.52 -23.72
C LEU A 74 11.20 -10.69 -24.48
N LYS A 75 11.39 -10.48 -25.78
CA LYS A 75 12.14 -11.39 -26.66
C LYS A 75 13.37 -10.68 -27.21
N PRO A 76 14.48 -11.39 -27.52
CA PRO A 76 15.61 -10.78 -28.23
C PRO A 76 15.16 -10.16 -29.57
N ASN A 77 15.24 -8.83 -29.67
CA ASN A 77 14.87 -8.04 -30.85
C ASN A 77 15.35 -6.58 -30.67
N ARG A 78 15.04 -5.71 -31.64
CA ARG A 78 15.19 -4.27 -31.51
C ARG A 78 13.98 -3.65 -30.80
N TYR A 79 14.25 -2.79 -29.84
CA TYR A 79 13.21 -2.06 -29.09
C TYR A 79 13.54 -0.57 -29.03
N LEU A 80 12.48 0.23 -29.00
CA LEU A 80 12.59 1.62 -28.57
C LEU A 80 12.62 1.66 -27.03
N ALA A 81 13.45 2.53 -26.49
CA ALA A 81 13.55 2.72 -25.06
C ALA A 81 13.62 4.20 -24.68
N ILE A 82 13.23 4.50 -23.45
CA ILE A 82 13.38 5.81 -22.83
C ILE A 82 14.36 5.69 -21.69
N TRP A 83 15.39 6.53 -21.72
CA TRP A 83 16.37 6.68 -20.65
C TRP A 83 15.89 7.71 -19.64
N SER A 84 14.97 7.29 -18.77
CA SER A 84 14.31 8.16 -17.81
C SER A 84 15.30 8.76 -16.81
N PRO A 85 15.04 9.97 -16.30
CA PRO A 85 15.82 10.50 -15.19
C PRO A 85 15.68 9.61 -13.95
N PRO A 86 16.67 9.61 -13.04
CA PRO A 86 16.52 9.00 -11.73
C PRO A 86 15.34 9.60 -10.94
N PRO A 87 14.77 8.86 -9.98
CA PRO A 87 13.77 9.41 -9.05
C PRO A 87 14.30 10.68 -8.37
N HIS A 88 13.42 11.66 -8.19
CA HIS A 88 13.72 12.92 -7.51
C HIS A 88 12.77 13.13 -6.34
N ASP A 89 13.13 14.02 -5.41
CA ASP A 89 12.32 14.41 -4.25
C ASP A 89 11.38 15.60 -4.53
N ILE A 90 11.37 16.10 -5.77
CA ILE A 90 10.58 17.26 -6.22
C ILE A 90 9.13 16.84 -6.55
N ASP A 91 8.44 16.25 -5.57
CA ASP A 91 7.11 15.64 -5.77
C ASP A 91 5.98 16.34 -4.96
N TYR A 92 6.28 17.46 -4.31
CA TYR A 92 5.30 18.18 -3.47
C TYR A 92 4.94 19.55 -4.08
N GLY A 93 3.81 19.61 -4.80
CA GLY A 93 3.18 20.87 -5.23
C GLY A 93 2.74 20.94 -6.70
N ASP A 94 2.28 22.12 -7.12
CA ASP A 94 1.96 22.41 -8.52
C ASP A 94 3.24 22.37 -9.38
N VAL A 95 3.39 21.28 -10.12
CA VAL A 95 4.51 21.02 -11.04
C VAL A 95 4.66 22.09 -12.12
N VAL A 96 3.62 22.89 -12.39
CA VAL A 96 3.67 23.93 -13.44
C VAL A 96 4.38 25.20 -12.96
N THR A 97 4.28 25.52 -11.67
CA THR A 97 4.81 26.78 -11.11
C THR A 97 6.01 26.60 -10.20
N ASN A 98 6.33 25.38 -9.77
CA ASN A 98 7.46 25.11 -8.90
C ASN A 98 8.82 25.37 -9.62
N PRO A 99 9.60 26.40 -9.20
CA PRO A 99 10.87 26.73 -9.86
C PRO A 99 11.90 25.60 -9.81
N ARG A 100 11.90 24.78 -8.74
CA ARG A 100 12.80 23.62 -8.63
C ARG A 100 12.44 22.54 -9.65
N TYR A 101 11.16 22.32 -9.89
CA TYR A 101 10.70 21.38 -10.91
C TYR A 101 11.03 21.88 -12.31
N ILE A 102 10.80 23.17 -12.60
CA ILE A 102 11.16 23.77 -13.89
C ILE A 102 12.67 23.64 -14.16
N GLN A 103 13.51 23.96 -13.16
CA GLN A 103 14.95 23.80 -13.26
C GLN A 103 15.34 22.33 -13.46
N TRP A 104 14.80 21.42 -12.65
CA TRP A 104 15.06 20.00 -12.77
C TRP A 104 14.67 19.46 -14.15
N ARG A 105 13.50 19.85 -14.67
CA ARG A 105 12.98 19.45 -15.98
C ARG A 105 13.91 19.90 -17.10
N ALA A 106 14.51 21.08 -16.98
CA ALA A 106 15.45 21.64 -17.95
C ALA A 106 16.88 21.10 -17.82
N THR A 107 17.22 20.45 -16.70
CA THR A 107 18.55 19.86 -16.48
C THR A 107 18.88 18.86 -17.58
N PRO A 108 20.04 19.00 -18.26
CA PRO A 108 20.48 18.05 -19.27
C PRO A 108 20.61 16.64 -18.71
N LEU A 109 20.12 15.65 -19.47
CA LEU A 109 20.24 14.24 -19.12
C LEU A 109 21.14 13.54 -20.14
N ALA A 110 22.30 13.08 -19.67
CA ALA A 110 23.24 12.36 -20.52
C ALA A 110 22.68 11.00 -20.95
N ALA A 111 22.64 10.76 -22.26
CA ALA A 111 22.33 9.46 -22.82
C ALA A 111 23.51 8.49 -22.65
N PRO A 112 23.27 7.16 -22.56
CA PRO A 112 24.33 6.18 -22.61
C PRO A 112 25.02 6.20 -23.99
N LYS A 113 26.31 5.85 -24.01
CA LYS A 113 27.11 5.85 -25.24
C LYS A 113 26.59 4.79 -26.22
N VAL A 114 26.53 5.12 -27.50
CA VAL A 114 26.24 4.14 -28.57
C VAL A 114 27.33 3.05 -28.60
N ASP A 115 26.96 1.85 -29.04
CA ASP A 115 27.80 0.64 -29.11
C ASP A 115 28.32 0.15 -27.76
N THR A 116 27.62 0.48 -26.67
CA THR A 116 27.90 -0.07 -25.35
C THR A 116 26.84 -1.08 -24.93
N LYS A 117 27.29 -2.16 -24.31
CA LYS A 117 26.48 -3.28 -23.85
C LYS A 117 26.19 -3.18 -22.36
N TRP A 118 24.92 -3.35 -22.00
CA TRP A 118 24.41 -3.15 -20.64
C TRP A 118 23.49 -4.29 -20.21
N ILE A 119 23.40 -4.46 -18.90
CA ILE A 119 22.31 -5.14 -18.22
C ILE A 119 21.35 -4.05 -17.75
N LEU A 120 20.13 -4.03 -18.28
CA LEU A 120 19.13 -3.00 -18.04
C LEU A 120 17.96 -3.59 -17.26
N TRP A 121 17.60 -2.94 -16.17
CA TRP A 121 16.41 -3.21 -15.37
C TRP A 121 15.39 -2.12 -15.68
N GLY A 122 14.17 -2.51 -15.99
CA GLY A 122 13.17 -1.57 -16.46
C GLY A 122 11.82 -2.22 -16.67
N GLU A 123 10.91 -1.52 -17.32
CA GLU A 123 9.57 -2.04 -17.61
C GLU A 123 9.16 -1.68 -19.03
N MET A 124 8.32 -2.52 -19.62
CA MET A 124 7.61 -2.11 -20.83
C MET A 124 6.48 -1.20 -20.40
N SER A 125 6.64 0.09 -20.70
CA SER A 125 5.53 1.03 -20.59
C SER A 125 4.53 0.63 -21.66
N PRO A 126 3.24 0.42 -21.30
CA PRO A 126 2.23 0.24 -22.32
C PRO A 126 2.31 1.44 -23.26
N ALA A 127 2.03 1.19 -24.54
CA ALA A 127 1.62 2.24 -25.45
C ALA A 127 0.70 3.19 -24.65
N ASN A 128 1.10 4.45 -24.47
CA ASN A 128 0.30 5.47 -23.79
C ASN A 128 -1.16 5.33 -24.26
N ARG A 129 -2.14 5.79 -23.46
CA ARG A 129 -3.58 5.79 -23.82
C ARG A 129 -3.93 6.45 -25.17
N GLN A 130 -2.94 7.00 -25.88
CA GLN A 130 -3.04 7.43 -27.26
C GLN A 130 -3.08 6.23 -28.21
N PRO A 131 -4.11 6.14 -29.07
CA PRO A 131 -4.15 5.14 -30.13
C PRO A 131 -2.89 5.27 -30.99
N ASN A 132 -2.24 4.14 -31.27
CA ASN A 132 -1.04 3.99 -32.12
C ASN A 132 0.32 4.31 -31.47
N SER A 133 0.42 4.50 -30.17
CA SER A 133 1.75 4.58 -29.55
C SER A 133 2.44 3.20 -29.55
N VAL A 134 3.74 3.19 -29.84
CA VAL A 134 4.54 1.95 -29.82
C VAL A 134 4.97 1.70 -28.36
N PRO A 135 4.88 0.45 -27.85
CA PRO A 135 5.42 0.12 -26.53
C PRO A 135 6.90 0.49 -26.42
N VAL A 136 7.30 1.12 -25.32
CA VAL A 136 8.68 1.56 -25.08
C VAL A 136 9.22 0.96 -23.80
N PHE A 137 10.45 0.46 -23.85
CA PHE A 137 11.15 0.00 -22.65
C PHE A 137 11.66 1.20 -21.85
N ARG A 138 11.25 1.35 -20.59
CA ARG A 138 11.71 2.44 -19.72
C ARG A 138 12.76 1.91 -18.75
N THR A 139 13.90 2.58 -18.69
CA THR A 139 14.97 2.33 -17.71
C THR A 139 15.58 3.66 -17.26
N ASN A 140 16.50 3.65 -16.31
CA ASN A 140 17.16 4.86 -15.80
C ASN A 140 18.62 4.57 -15.39
N PRO A 141 19.45 5.59 -15.15
CA PRO A 141 20.86 5.42 -14.74
C PRO A 141 21.11 4.60 -13.47
N PHE A 142 20.13 4.51 -12.55
CA PHE A 142 20.27 3.73 -11.33
C PHE A 142 19.96 2.24 -11.55
N HIS A 143 19.32 1.90 -12.67
CA HIS A 143 18.83 0.57 -13.01
C HIS A 143 19.59 -0.04 -14.20
N CYS A 144 20.82 0.41 -14.46
CA CYS A 144 21.66 -0.09 -15.54
C CYS A 144 23.04 -0.50 -15.01
N TYR A 145 23.62 -1.55 -15.56
CA TYR A 145 24.97 -2.00 -15.24
C TYR A 145 25.73 -2.29 -16.53
N ALA A 146 26.95 -1.77 -16.67
CA ALA A 146 27.81 -2.16 -17.79
C ALA A 146 27.95 -3.69 -17.83
N TYR A 147 27.88 -4.29 -19.01
CA TYR A 147 27.87 -5.73 -19.14
C TYR A 147 29.23 -6.35 -18.77
N SER A 148 29.17 -7.36 -17.91
CA SER A 148 30.23 -8.34 -17.71
C SER A 148 29.59 -9.69 -17.35
N ALA A 149 30.31 -10.79 -17.54
CA ALA A 149 29.82 -12.12 -17.17
C ALA A 149 29.49 -12.20 -15.67
N GLU A 150 30.34 -11.60 -14.83
CA GLU A 150 30.14 -11.49 -13.38
C GLU A 150 28.87 -10.72 -13.03
N ARG A 151 28.67 -9.53 -13.61
CA ARG A 151 27.46 -8.72 -13.36
C ARG A 151 26.19 -9.40 -13.87
N ARG A 152 26.28 -10.18 -14.96
CA ARG A 152 25.17 -11.00 -15.44
C ARG A 152 24.82 -12.10 -14.43
N ALA A 153 25.81 -12.83 -13.93
CA ALA A 153 25.60 -13.86 -12.91
C ALA A 153 25.00 -13.27 -11.63
N TRP A 154 25.54 -12.16 -11.15
CA TRP A 154 24.99 -11.41 -10.02
C TRP A 154 23.53 -10.97 -10.25
N SER A 155 23.21 -10.48 -11.45
CA SER A 155 21.84 -10.04 -11.78
C SER A 155 20.84 -11.21 -11.72
N ILE A 156 21.23 -12.40 -12.20
CA ILE A 156 20.42 -13.61 -12.11
C ILE A 156 20.17 -14.01 -10.64
N GLU A 157 21.19 -13.91 -9.80
CA GLU A 157 21.06 -14.18 -8.37
C GLU A 157 20.10 -13.18 -7.69
N GLN A 158 20.21 -11.89 -7.98
CA GLN A 158 19.31 -10.86 -7.46
C GLN A 158 17.86 -11.08 -7.91
N ILE A 159 17.64 -11.50 -9.16
CA ILE A 159 16.32 -11.87 -9.67
C ILE A 159 15.72 -13.01 -8.85
N ARG A 160 16.48 -14.08 -8.60
CA ARG A 160 16.03 -15.24 -7.81
C ARG A 160 15.73 -14.84 -6.36
N ALA A 161 16.60 -14.05 -5.74
CA ALA A 161 16.40 -13.55 -4.38
C ALA A 161 15.13 -12.67 -4.28
N GLY A 162 14.87 -11.81 -5.26
CA GLY A 162 13.65 -11.01 -5.34
C GLY A 162 12.39 -11.86 -5.46
N GLN A 163 12.39 -12.85 -6.35
CA GLN A 163 11.27 -13.80 -6.51
C GLN A 163 11.00 -14.58 -5.21
N GLN A 164 12.05 -14.97 -4.48
CA GLN A 164 11.89 -15.64 -3.19
C GLN A 164 11.27 -14.71 -2.15
N ARG A 165 11.74 -13.46 -2.02
CA ARG A 165 11.12 -12.46 -1.13
C ARG A 165 9.65 -12.23 -1.44
N GLN A 166 9.27 -12.16 -2.72
CA GLN A 166 7.88 -12.02 -3.13
C GLN A 166 7.02 -13.22 -2.71
N ARG A 167 7.53 -14.44 -2.87
CA ARG A 167 6.83 -15.66 -2.41
C ARG A 167 6.68 -15.69 -0.89
N ASP A 168 7.72 -15.31 -0.16
CA ASP A 168 7.69 -15.30 1.30
C ASP A 168 6.75 -14.20 1.82
N TYR A 169 6.75 -13.01 1.20
CA TYR A 169 5.79 -11.96 1.48
C TYR A 169 4.34 -12.39 1.20
N ALA A 170 4.10 -13.06 0.06
CA ALA A 170 2.77 -13.58 -0.28
C ALA A 170 2.30 -14.65 0.72
N LYS A 171 3.19 -15.57 1.14
CA LYS A 171 2.90 -16.55 2.19
C LYS A 171 2.60 -15.87 3.52
N GLN A 172 3.38 -14.86 3.90
CA GLN A 172 3.14 -14.09 5.11
C GLN A 172 1.77 -13.39 5.06
N LYS A 173 1.44 -12.77 3.92
CA LYS A 173 0.12 -12.14 3.71
C LYS A 173 -1.03 -13.12 3.80
N GLU A 174 -0.89 -14.31 3.23
CA GLU A 174 -1.90 -15.36 3.33
C GLU A 174 -2.05 -15.89 4.77
N MET A 175 -0.94 -16.07 5.50
CA MET A 175 -0.99 -16.44 6.92
C MET A 175 -1.63 -15.34 7.79
N GLU A 176 -1.27 -14.07 7.55
CA GLU A 176 -1.87 -12.92 8.21
C GLU A 176 -3.38 -12.85 7.95
N LYS A 177 -3.80 -13.07 6.70
CA LYS A 177 -5.20 -13.13 6.29
C LYS A 177 -5.95 -14.25 7.03
N ARG A 178 -5.43 -15.49 7.02
CA ARG A 178 -6.05 -16.63 7.73
C ARG A 178 -6.15 -16.40 9.23
N HIS A 179 -5.10 -15.84 9.83
CA HIS A 179 -5.12 -15.51 11.25
C HIS A 179 -6.18 -14.45 11.56
N TRP A 180 -6.32 -13.44 10.69
CA TRP A 180 -7.37 -12.44 10.81
C TRP A 180 -8.76 -13.03 10.62
N GLU A 181 -8.99 -13.86 9.61
CA GLU A 181 -10.27 -14.55 9.37
C GLU A 181 -10.66 -15.43 10.58
N SER A 182 -9.71 -16.16 11.14
CA SER A 182 -9.93 -16.94 12.36
C SER A 182 -10.26 -16.05 13.55
N ALA A 183 -9.56 -14.93 13.74
CA ALA A 183 -9.82 -14.00 14.83
C ALA A 183 -11.19 -13.32 14.68
N LEU A 184 -11.59 -12.99 13.45
CA LEU A 184 -12.91 -12.46 13.14
C LEU A 184 -14.01 -13.49 13.42
N ALA A 185 -13.83 -14.74 12.97
CA ALA A 185 -14.78 -15.82 13.24
C ALA A 185 -14.92 -16.08 14.76
N SER A 186 -13.82 -16.11 15.50
CA SER A 186 -13.85 -16.21 16.96
C SER A 186 -14.53 -15.01 17.63
N TRP A 187 -14.34 -13.81 17.09
CA TRP A 187 -15.04 -12.61 17.56
C TRP A 187 -16.55 -12.73 17.34
N GLN A 188 -16.96 -13.09 16.12
CA GLN A 188 -18.36 -13.26 15.72
C GLN A 188 -19.06 -14.37 16.51
N ALA A 189 -18.35 -15.44 16.90
CA ALA A 189 -18.91 -16.51 17.73
C ALA A 189 -19.40 -16.03 19.11
N ASN A 190 -18.95 -14.86 19.60
CA ASN A 190 -19.47 -14.25 20.83
C ASN A 190 -20.87 -13.62 20.68
N PHE A 191 -21.36 -13.47 19.44
CA PHE A 191 -22.62 -12.83 19.10
C PHE A 191 -23.69 -13.85 18.73
N THR A 192 -24.19 -14.57 19.74
CA THR A 192 -25.34 -15.47 19.55
C THR A 192 -26.62 -14.67 19.27
N GLU A 193 -27.64 -15.30 18.67
CA GLU A 193 -28.96 -14.68 18.45
C GLU A 193 -29.54 -14.08 19.74
N LYS A 194 -29.38 -14.79 20.87
CA LYS A 194 -29.76 -14.29 22.20
C LYS A 194 -29.03 -12.99 22.54
N LYS A 195 -27.70 -12.95 22.39
CA LYS A 195 -26.89 -11.75 22.68
C LYS A 195 -27.24 -10.59 21.75
N ILE A 196 -27.48 -10.86 20.47
CA ILE A 196 -27.94 -9.87 19.49
C ILE A 196 -29.30 -9.31 19.91
N GLY A 197 -30.24 -10.15 20.35
CA GLY A 197 -31.54 -9.71 20.87
C GLY A 197 -31.41 -8.83 22.12
N GLU A 198 -30.58 -9.23 23.08
CA GLU A 198 -30.29 -8.44 24.28
C GLU A 198 -29.69 -7.07 23.96
N LEU A 199 -28.67 -7.03 23.10
CA LEU A 199 -28.04 -5.78 22.64
C LEU A 199 -29.04 -4.93 21.85
N SER A 200 -29.86 -5.54 21.00
CA SER A 200 -30.87 -4.83 20.20
C SER A 200 -31.93 -4.18 21.07
N GLN A 201 -32.32 -4.81 22.17
CA GLN A 201 -33.26 -4.23 23.13
C GLN A 201 -32.64 -3.06 23.89
N GLN A 202 -31.39 -3.21 24.34
CA GLN A 202 -30.68 -2.21 25.14
C GLN A 202 -30.22 -0.98 24.33
N ALA A 203 -29.95 -1.14 23.03
CA ALA A 203 -29.43 -0.07 22.20
C ALA A 203 -30.42 1.08 22.02
N ASP A 204 -29.95 2.33 22.18
CA ASP A 204 -30.72 3.51 21.80
C ASP A 204 -30.71 3.69 20.28
N VAL A 205 -29.58 3.36 19.64
CA VAL A 205 -29.40 3.42 18.19
C VAL A 205 -28.69 2.17 17.70
N ILE A 206 -29.15 1.62 16.58
CA ILE A 206 -28.46 0.55 15.86
C ILE A 206 -28.21 1.03 14.44
N VAL A 207 -26.96 0.98 13.99
CA VAL A 207 -26.58 1.40 12.63
C VAL A 207 -25.74 0.37 11.93
N VAL A 208 -25.79 0.37 10.60
CA VAL A 208 -24.82 -0.26 9.72
C VAL A 208 -23.89 0.82 9.20
N ALA A 209 -22.58 0.61 9.27
CA ALA A 209 -21.60 1.61 8.87
C ALA A 209 -20.27 1.01 8.38
N LYS A 210 -19.56 1.74 7.53
CA LYS A 210 -18.20 1.40 7.07
C LYS A 210 -17.14 2.12 7.88
N GLU A 211 -16.09 1.43 8.28
CA GLU A 211 -14.92 2.07 8.90
C GLU A 211 -14.25 2.98 7.85
N ALA A 212 -13.80 4.16 8.28
CA ALA A 212 -13.26 5.17 7.37
C ALA A 212 -11.98 5.85 7.86
N GLY A 213 -11.50 5.47 9.03
CA GLY A 213 -10.30 6.00 9.62
C GLY A 213 -10.36 5.93 11.14
N TYR A 214 -9.19 5.88 11.75
CA TYR A 214 -9.05 5.90 13.19
C TYR A 214 -8.01 6.92 13.64
N SER A 215 -8.09 7.31 14.90
CA SER A 215 -7.10 8.13 15.57
C SER A 215 -6.71 7.46 16.88
N SER A 216 -5.41 7.41 17.17
CA SER A 216 -4.89 6.89 18.43
C SER A 216 -4.72 8.03 19.43
N SER A 217 -5.22 7.83 20.65
CA SER A 217 -4.98 8.74 21.77
C SER A 217 -3.85 8.22 22.66
N PRO A 218 -3.03 9.08 23.30
CA PRO A 218 -2.03 8.68 24.28
C PRO A 218 -2.59 7.81 25.43
N LYS A 219 -3.90 7.92 25.70
CA LYS A 219 -4.61 7.17 26.76
C LYS A 219 -5.02 5.73 26.37
N LYS A 220 -4.39 5.13 25.36
CA LYS A 220 -4.63 3.76 24.85
C LYS A 220 -6.02 3.46 24.27
N GLN A 221 -6.93 4.43 24.22
CA GLN A 221 -8.17 4.30 23.48
C GLN A 221 -7.95 4.69 22.02
N THR A 222 -8.38 3.83 21.11
CA THR A 222 -8.39 4.14 19.68
C THR A 222 -9.80 4.56 19.31
N ARG A 223 -9.94 5.73 18.68
CA ARG A 223 -11.22 6.23 18.20
C ARG A 223 -11.33 5.91 16.72
N PHE A 224 -12.35 5.14 16.36
CA PHE A 224 -12.71 4.82 14.99
C PHE A 224 -13.81 5.74 14.49
N THR A 225 -13.73 6.07 13.21
CA THR A 225 -14.71 6.85 12.46
C THR A 225 -15.47 5.89 11.57
N PHE A 226 -16.79 5.93 11.65
CA PHE A 226 -17.65 5.12 10.80
C PHE A 226 -18.55 6.02 9.95
N ARG A 227 -18.67 5.69 8.67
CA ARG A 227 -19.63 6.27 7.73
C ARG A 227 -20.91 5.45 7.74
N VAL A 228 -22.01 6.03 8.20
CA VAL A 228 -23.28 5.34 8.37
C VAL A 228 -23.94 5.13 7.02
N SER A 229 -24.21 3.86 6.68
CA SER A 229 -24.92 3.45 5.47
C SER A 229 -26.40 3.19 5.73
N GLN A 230 -26.76 2.75 6.94
CA GLN A 230 -28.14 2.45 7.32
C GLN A 230 -28.37 2.67 8.82
N VAL A 231 -29.60 3.06 9.19
CA VAL A 231 -30.07 3.10 10.58
C VAL A 231 -31.14 2.01 10.77
N LEU A 232 -30.87 1.03 11.62
CA LEU A 232 -31.76 -0.10 11.90
C LEU A 232 -32.73 0.21 13.06
N LYS A 233 -32.27 0.92 14.10
CA LYS A 233 -33.07 1.31 15.28
C LYS A 233 -32.70 2.71 15.74
N GLY A 234 -33.69 3.44 16.28
CA GLY A 234 -33.48 4.72 16.94
C GLY A 234 -33.26 5.89 16.00
N ASN A 235 -32.99 7.06 16.59
CA ASN A 235 -32.64 8.27 15.86
C ASN A 235 -31.21 8.68 16.21
N LEU A 236 -30.42 9.01 15.18
CA LEU A 236 -29.17 9.72 15.36
C LEU A 236 -29.48 11.16 15.80
N ARG A 237 -28.54 11.78 16.53
CA ARG A 237 -28.71 13.17 16.99
C ARG A 237 -28.66 14.16 15.82
N GLN A 238 -27.78 13.90 14.87
CA GLN A 238 -27.74 14.61 13.60
C GLN A 238 -28.70 13.93 12.61
N PRO A 239 -29.38 14.69 11.73
CA PRO A 239 -30.17 14.11 10.66
C PRO A 239 -29.35 13.08 9.88
N PHE A 240 -29.93 11.90 9.70
CA PHE A 240 -29.29 10.86 8.91
C PHE A 240 -29.37 11.21 7.43
N GLU A 241 -28.20 11.38 6.82
CA GLU A 241 -28.01 11.38 5.38
C GLU A 241 -27.08 10.21 5.03
N ARG A 242 -27.61 9.24 4.29
CA ARG A 242 -26.88 8.05 3.86
C ARG A 242 -25.52 8.43 3.27
N ASP A 243 -24.46 7.78 3.75
CA ASP A 243 -23.07 7.97 3.33
C ASP A 243 -22.49 9.38 3.56
N LYS A 244 -23.21 10.26 4.26
CA LYS A 244 -22.73 11.59 4.69
C LYS A 244 -22.75 11.75 6.20
N THR A 245 -23.48 10.91 6.92
CA THR A 245 -23.46 10.86 8.37
C THR A 245 -22.28 10.02 8.86
N TRP A 246 -21.55 10.58 9.81
CA TRP A 246 -20.38 9.97 10.42
C TRP A 246 -20.61 9.83 11.92
N ILE A 247 -20.02 8.81 12.53
CA ILE A 247 -20.02 8.63 13.99
C ILE A 247 -18.61 8.25 14.47
N TYR A 248 -18.28 8.64 15.69
CA TYR A 248 -17.08 8.16 16.37
C TYR A 248 -17.41 7.13 17.44
N VAL A 249 -16.58 6.10 17.51
CA VAL A 249 -16.63 5.09 18.56
C VAL A 249 -15.23 4.80 19.08
N SER A 250 -15.06 4.76 20.41
CA SER A 250 -13.81 4.36 21.04
C SER A 250 -13.80 2.86 21.29
N THR A 251 -12.74 2.16 20.87
CA THR A 251 -12.55 0.74 21.15
C THR A 251 -11.20 0.50 21.84
N GLU A 252 -11.06 -0.67 22.45
CA GLU A 252 -9.81 -1.16 23.02
C GLU A 252 -9.58 -2.64 22.67
N GLY A 253 -8.49 -3.24 23.16
CA GLY A 253 -8.23 -4.68 23.08
C GLY A 253 -8.28 -5.29 21.67
N THR A 254 -8.88 -6.49 21.59
CA THR A 254 -8.97 -7.31 20.37
C THR A 254 -9.76 -6.63 19.26
N LEU A 255 -10.87 -5.94 19.59
CA LEU A 255 -11.69 -5.23 18.61
C LEU A 255 -10.90 -4.14 17.87
N THR A 256 -10.05 -3.42 18.61
CA THR A 256 -9.16 -2.41 18.00
C THR A 256 -8.22 -3.02 16.98
N GLN A 257 -7.64 -4.19 17.28
CA GLN A 257 -6.74 -4.88 16.35
C GLN A 257 -7.47 -5.38 15.11
N LEU A 258 -8.71 -5.86 15.27
CA LEU A 258 -9.56 -6.29 14.15
C LEU A 258 -9.90 -5.12 13.21
N LEU A 259 -10.37 -4.01 13.77
CA LEU A 259 -10.75 -2.82 13.01
C LEU A 259 -9.55 -2.15 12.32
N GLN A 260 -8.41 -1.98 13.02
CA GLN A 260 -7.18 -1.41 12.43
C GLN A 260 -6.68 -2.22 11.23
N ARG A 261 -6.72 -3.55 11.33
CA ARG A 261 -6.27 -4.41 10.22
C ARG A 261 -7.20 -4.33 9.00
N GLN A 262 -8.50 -4.25 9.25
CA GLN A 262 -9.49 -4.20 8.18
C GLN A 262 -9.45 -2.89 7.39
N GLY A 263 -9.33 -1.73 8.06
CA GLY A 263 -9.25 -0.42 7.37
C GLY A 263 -8.12 -0.33 6.33
N HIS A 264 -7.04 -1.11 6.53
CA HIS A 264 -5.92 -1.18 5.58
C HIS A 264 -6.06 -2.24 4.47
N GLN A 265 -6.91 -3.26 4.63
CA GLN A 265 -6.93 -4.42 3.72
C GLN A 265 -8.28 -4.68 3.05
N LEU A 266 -9.39 -4.27 3.66
CA LEU A 266 -10.77 -4.57 3.22
C LEU A 266 -11.68 -3.36 3.47
N PRO A 267 -11.60 -2.30 2.64
CA PRO A 267 -12.28 -1.03 2.87
C PRO A 267 -13.82 -1.10 2.78
N ASP A 268 -14.37 -2.20 2.27
CA ASP A 268 -15.80 -2.34 2.01
C ASP A 268 -16.59 -3.13 3.05
N TYR A 269 -15.95 -3.60 4.12
CA TYR A 269 -16.65 -4.30 5.19
C TYR A 269 -17.53 -3.34 5.99
N GLU A 270 -18.80 -3.73 6.15
CA GLU A 270 -19.76 -3.03 7.00
C GLU A 270 -19.78 -3.63 8.41
N TRP A 271 -20.11 -2.79 9.38
CA TRP A 271 -20.20 -3.11 10.79
C TRP A 271 -21.57 -2.72 11.31
N ILE A 272 -22.12 -3.55 12.19
CA ILE A 272 -23.31 -3.20 12.96
C ILE A 272 -22.84 -2.65 14.30
N LEU A 273 -23.32 -1.45 14.63
CA LEU A 273 -22.97 -0.75 15.85
C LEU A 273 -24.22 -0.59 16.74
N PHE A 274 -24.16 -1.14 17.94
CA PHE A 274 -25.13 -0.95 19.02
C PHE A 274 -24.66 0.18 19.93
N LEU A 275 -25.32 1.32 19.82
CA LEU A 275 -24.92 2.57 20.45
C LEU A 275 -25.90 2.97 21.54
N THR A 276 -25.39 3.67 22.54
CA THR A 276 -26.22 4.34 23.55
C THR A 276 -26.07 5.86 23.47
N HIS A 277 -27.14 6.58 23.82
CA HIS A 277 -27.11 8.01 24.09
C HIS A 277 -26.45 8.33 25.44
N THR A 278 -26.37 7.35 26.33
CA THR A 278 -25.66 7.49 27.61
C THR A 278 -24.18 7.70 27.36
N GLY A 279 -23.61 8.78 27.90
CA GLY A 279 -22.20 9.11 27.69
C GLY A 279 -21.85 9.65 26.30
N LEU A 280 -22.86 9.94 25.46
CA LEU A 280 -22.70 10.66 24.19
C LEU A 280 -21.98 11.99 24.43
N VAL A 281 -20.84 12.20 23.78
CA VAL A 281 -20.15 13.48 23.79
C VAL A 281 -20.49 14.21 22.49
N PRO A 282 -21.29 15.29 22.53
CA PRO A 282 -21.53 16.10 21.34
C PRO A 282 -20.22 16.60 20.77
N SER A 283 -20.09 16.59 19.45
CA SER A 283 -19.04 17.40 18.83
C SER A 283 -19.26 18.86 19.19
N ARG A 284 -18.19 19.55 19.60
CA ARG A 284 -18.19 21.01 19.84
C ARG A 284 -18.03 21.82 18.55
N ALA A 285 -17.54 21.20 17.48
CA ALA A 285 -17.31 21.85 16.21
C ALA A 285 -18.42 21.49 15.22
N THR A 286 -18.96 22.50 14.55
CA THR A 286 -19.98 22.37 13.51
C THR A 286 -19.46 21.42 12.43
N GLY A 287 -20.21 20.34 12.17
CA GLY A 287 -19.85 19.34 11.16
C GLY A 287 -18.87 18.26 11.63
N SER A 288 -18.41 18.24 12.89
CA SER A 288 -17.71 17.04 13.38
C SER A 288 -18.69 15.96 13.87
N PRO A 289 -18.35 14.67 13.68
CA PRO A 289 -19.19 13.55 14.09
C PRO A 289 -19.44 13.53 15.60
N ASP A 290 -20.62 13.11 16.02
CA ASP A 290 -20.91 12.87 17.44
C ASP A 290 -20.15 11.64 17.96
N HIS A 291 -19.74 11.69 19.23
CA HIS A 291 -19.00 10.60 19.88
C HIS A 291 -19.96 9.72 20.65
N TYR A 292 -20.38 8.63 20.02
CA TYR A 292 -21.22 7.64 20.67
C TYR A 292 -20.37 6.72 21.55
N GLN A 293 -20.94 6.32 22.68
CA GLN A 293 -20.43 5.19 23.45
C GLN A 293 -21.10 3.91 22.95
N MET A 294 -20.33 2.83 22.95
CA MET A 294 -20.92 1.50 22.79
C MET A 294 -21.63 1.10 24.08
N LEU A 295 -22.70 0.31 23.96
CA LEU A 295 -23.35 -0.31 25.13
C LEU A 295 -22.39 -1.17 25.95
N ASP A 296 -21.45 -1.80 25.25
CA ASP A 296 -20.37 -2.59 25.82
C ASP A 296 -19.10 -2.26 25.04
N ASN A 297 -18.07 -1.79 25.75
CA ASN A 297 -16.80 -1.35 25.17
C ASN A 297 -16.11 -2.42 24.29
N ASN A 298 -16.54 -3.69 24.39
CA ASN A 298 -16.05 -4.79 23.58
C ASN A 298 -17.17 -5.65 22.95
N SER A 299 -18.44 -5.25 22.99
CA SER A 299 -19.52 -6.05 22.36
C SER A 299 -20.57 -5.20 21.64
N GLY A 300 -20.36 -3.89 21.51
CA GLY A 300 -21.25 -3.03 20.73
C GLY A 300 -20.97 -2.99 19.22
N ILE A 301 -19.90 -3.63 18.73
CA ILE A 301 -19.53 -3.64 17.31
C ILE A 301 -19.27 -5.07 16.84
N PHE A 302 -19.88 -5.44 15.71
CA PHE A 302 -19.57 -6.70 15.05
C PHE A 302 -19.73 -6.58 13.53
N ALA A 303 -18.96 -7.39 12.81
CA ALA A 303 -18.94 -7.35 11.36
C ALA A 303 -20.29 -7.82 10.80
N VAL A 304 -20.81 -7.08 9.81
CA VAL A 304 -22.05 -7.43 9.12
C VAL A 304 -21.88 -8.79 8.45
N ASP A 305 -22.79 -9.69 8.79
CA ASP A 305 -23.24 -10.76 7.91
C ASP A 305 -24.64 -10.34 7.43
N PRO A 306 -24.99 -10.47 6.14
CA PRO A 306 -26.36 -10.19 5.68
C PRO A 306 -27.44 -10.86 6.55
N SER A 307 -27.19 -12.08 7.03
CA SER A 307 -28.10 -12.79 7.93
C SER A 307 -28.27 -12.10 9.29
N HIS A 308 -27.26 -11.38 9.79
CA HIS A 308 -27.36 -10.59 11.02
C HIS A 308 -28.26 -9.36 10.85
N VAL A 309 -28.18 -8.68 9.70
CA VAL A 309 -29.05 -7.53 9.39
C VAL A 309 -30.50 -7.97 9.32
N GLU A 310 -30.77 -9.12 8.68
CA GLU A 310 -32.10 -9.72 8.61
C GLU A 310 -32.61 -10.14 9.99
N ALA A 311 -31.78 -10.84 10.78
CA ALA A 311 -32.13 -11.23 12.15
C ALA A 311 -32.47 -10.03 13.04
N ILE A 312 -31.68 -8.95 12.97
CA ILE A 312 -31.96 -7.71 13.69
C ILE A 312 -33.26 -7.08 13.21
N SER A 313 -33.48 -7.00 11.89
CA SER A 313 -34.71 -6.42 11.33
C SER A 313 -35.94 -7.18 11.81
N LYS A 314 -35.89 -8.52 11.79
CA LYS A 314 -36.94 -9.39 12.32
C LYS A 314 -37.19 -9.17 13.82
N ILE A 315 -36.13 -9.09 14.64
CA ILE A 315 -36.24 -8.79 16.08
C ILE A 315 -36.90 -7.43 16.31
N LEU A 316 -36.62 -6.45 15.45
CA LEU A 316 -37.19 -5.10 15.52
C LEU A 316 -38.59 -4.98 14.89
N GLY A 317 -39.13 -6.06 14.32
CA GLY A 317 -40.43 -6.06 13.66
C GLY A 317 -40.46 -5.22 12.36
N LYS A 318 -39.33 -5.15 11.66
CA LYS A 318 -39.16 -4.46 10.38
C LYS A 318 -38.97 -5.44 9.23
#